data_AF-A0A6N8BRN5-F1
#
_entry.id   AF-A0A6N8BRN5-F1
#
_cell.length_a   1.000
_cell.length_b   1.000
_cell.length_c   1.000
_cell.angle_alpha   90.00
_cell.angle_beta   90.00
_cell.angle_gamma   90.00
#
_symmetry.space_group_name_H-M   'P 1'
#
loop_
_entity.id
_entity.type
_entity.pdbx_description
1 polymer ?
#
loop_
_entity_poly.entity_id
_entity_poly.type
_entity_poly.pdbx_seq_one_letter_code
_entity_poly.pdbx_strand_id
1 'polypeptide(L)'
;MEDLMARTRRRPRYNPRIDAATAVASRLVSLREAMTSGQIRFDQVPGACSAKRCLEIAATGGHRCQLVIGTDAPAYSPATHSAVVVEALVAAFSNAFPDVPAPAIVAHADLNQMSWVVAVPDCDVALPPPAEPASEIVARVHDAQARRPPMRQIHPDAQALFEEAKRRIPLTADTAAAIPPVANSIAALANSPVIRRIDIAEALCYFRHTR
;
A
#
# COMPACT_ATOMS: atom_id res chain seq x y z
N MET A 1 -43.70 -37.13 -21.92
CA MET A 1 -42.85 -36.01 -22.37
C MET A 1 -43.03 -34.76 -21.50
N GLU A 2 -44.21 -34.50 -20.93
CA GLU A 2 -44.44 -33.40 -19.97
C GLU A 2 -43.72 -33.58 -18.61
N ASP A 3 -43.53 -34.81 -18.14
CA ASP A 3 -42.90 -35.09 -16.85
C ASP A 3 -41.37 -34.83 -16.83
N LEU A 4 -40.74 -34.74 -18.01
CA LEU A 4 -39.31 -34.37 -18.16
C LEU A 4 -39.11 -32.84 -18.13
N MET A 5 -40.13 -32.07 -18.51
CA MET A 5 -40.13 -30.59 -18.47
C MET A 5 -40.46 -30.04 -17.07
N ALA A 6 -41.10 -30.84 -16.21
CA ALA A 6 -41.41 -30.46 -14.83
C ALA A 6 -40.18 -30.53 -13.89
N ARG A 7 -39.17 -31.34 -14.22
CA ARG A 7 -37.99 -31.58 -13.37
C ARG A 7 -36.87 -30.54 -13.52
N THR A 8 -36.92 -29.69 -14.54
CA THR A 8 -35.86 -28.70 -14.84
C THR A 8 -36.08 -27.32 -14.24
N ARG A 9 -37.20 -27.05 -13.55
CA ARG A 9 -37.46 -25.77 -12.87
C ARG A 9 -37.08 -25.76 -11.39
N ARG A 10 -35.98 -26.42 -11.01
CA ARG A 10 -35.40 -26.16 -9.68
C ARG A 10 -34.80 -24.75 -9.72
N ARG A 11 -35.50 -23.79 -9.10
CA ARG A 11 -34.93 -22.47 -8.85
C ARG A 11 -33.56 -22.66 -8.19
N PRO A 12 -32.50 -21.97 -8.67
CA PRO A 12 -31.19 -22.08 -8.05
C PRO A 12 -31.35 -21.81 -6.56
N ARG A 13 -30.81 -22.70 -5.72
CA ARG A 13 -30.86 -22.51 -4.27
C ARG A 13 -30.16 -21.19 -3.96
N TYR A 14 -30.89 -20.27 -3.34
CA TYR A 14 -30.34 -19.02 -2.85
C TYR A 14 -29.09 -19.31 -2.02
N ASN A 15 -27.95 -18.79 -2.48
CA ASN A 15 -26.67 -18.97 -1.82
C ASN A 15 -26.13 -17.58 -1.45
N PRO A 16 -26.25 -17.14 -0.20
CA PRO A 16 -25.87 -15.79 0.22
C PRO A 16 -24.37 -15.49 0.01
N ARG A 17 -23.53 -16.53 -0.12
CA ARG A 17 -22.11 -16.35 -0.46
C ARG A 17 -21.89 -15.94 -1.92
N ILE A 18 -22.74 -16.42 -2.83
CA ILE A 18 -22.66 -16.06 -4.26
C ILE A 18 -23.09 -14.60 -4.42
N ASP A 19 -24.18 -14.18 -3.78
CA ASP A 19 -24.65 -12.79 -3.87
C ASP A 19 -23.65 -11.80 -3.26
N ALA A 20 -23.01 -12.16 -2.14
CA ALA A 20 -21.93 -11.35 -1.56
C ALA A 20 -20.73 -11.24 -2.51
N ALA A 21 -20.32 -12.34 -3.14
CA ALA A 21 -19.23 -12.33 -4.13
C ALA A 21 -19.58 -11.51 -5.37
N THR A 22 -20.82 -11.60 -5.87
CA THR A 22 -21.32 -10.79 -6.98
C THR A 22 -21.36 -9.30 -6.63
N ALA A 23 -21.80 -8.93 -5.42
CA ALA A 23 -21.80 -7.54 -4.96
C ALA A 23 -20.39 -6.96 -4.85
N VAL A 24 -19.43 -7.75 -4.35
CA VAL A 24 -18.00 -7.37 -4.35
C VAL A 24 -17.50 -7.20 -5.79
N ALA A 25 -17.73 -8.18 -6.67
CA ALA A 25 -17.29 -8.12 -8.07
C ALA A 25 -17.85 -6.89 -8.81
N SER A 26 -19.15 -6.59 -8.68
CA SER A 26 -19.74 -5.37 -9.25
C SER A 26 -19.12 -4.10 -8.69
N ARG A 27 -18.82 -4.06 -7.38
CA ARG A 27 -18.13 -2.92 -6.76
C ARG A 27 -16.70 -2.76 -7.27
N LEU A 28 -15.99 -3.86 -7.51
CA LEU A 28 -14.64 -3.85 -8.09
C LEU A 28 -14.64 -3.39 -9.55
N VAL A 29 -15.63 -3.79 -10.35
CA VAL A 29 -15.81 -3.32 -11.73
C VAL A 29 -16.08 -1.81 -11.75
N SER A 30 -17.00 -1.32 -10.91
CA SER A 30 -17.27 0.12 -10.80
C SER A 30 -16.07 0.92 -10.31
N LEU A 31 -15.29 0.36 -9.37
CA LEU A 31 -14.00 0.94 -8.95
C LEU A 31 -13.04 1.04 -10.14
N ARG A 32 -12.86 -0.05 -10.89
CA ARG A 32 -11.96 -0.07 -12.06
C ARG A 32 -12.37 0.90 -13.16
N GLU A 33 -13.65 1.02 -13.44
CA GLU A 33 -14.18 1.99 -14.40
C GLU A 33 -13.93 3.44 -13.93
N ALA A 34 -14.19 3.73 -12.65
CA ALA A 34 -13.90 5.04 -12.05
C ALA A 34 -12.39 5.35 -11.98
N MET A 35 -11.52 4.34 -11.83
CA MET A 35 -10.06 4.53 -11.91
C MET A 35 -9.64 4.95 -13.31
N THR A 36 -10.17 4.26 -14.33
CA THR A 36 -9.79 4.46 -15.73
C THR A 36 -10.26 5.83 -16.25
N SER A 37 -11.35 6.36 -15.68
CA SER A 37 -11.86 7.70 -15.97
C SER A 37 -11.16 8.82 -15.18
N GLY A 38 -10.20 8.49 -14.30
CA GLY A 38 -9.53 9.47 -13.42
C GLY A 38 -10.43 10.03 -12.32
N GLN A 39 -11.58 9.39 -12.05
CA GLN A 39 -12.56 9.86 -11.08
C GLN A 39 -12.28 9.41 -9.65
N ILE A 40 -11.40 8.42 -9.44
CA ILE A 40 -11.04 7.97 -8.09
C ILE A 40 -9.93 8.82 -7.49
N ARG A 41 -10.26 9.44 -6.37
CA ARG A 41 -9.32 10.15 -5.51
C ARG A 41 -8.67 9.22 -4.49
N PHE A 42 -7.48 9.58 -4.01
CA PHE A 42 -6.69 8.78 -3.06
C PHE A 42 -7.41 8.48 -1.73
N ASP A 43 -8.35 9.34 -1.31
CA ASP A 43 -9.19 9.20 -0.11
C ASP A 43 -10.37 8.25 -0.32
N GLN A 44 -10.77 8.01 -1.57
CA GLN A 44 -11.91 7.16 -1.91
C GLN A 44 -11.57 5.67 -1.96
N VAL A 45 -10.29 5.31 -1.88
CA VAL A 45 -9.86 3.91 -1.76
C VAL A 45 -10.02 3.49 -0.29
N PRO A 46 -11.00 2.64 0.08
CA PRO A 46 -11.16 2.21 1.47
C PRO A 46 -9.98 1.35 1.92
N GLY A 47 -9.59 1.49 3.20
CA GLY A 47 -8.49 0.75 3.79
C GLY A 47 -7.09 1.07 3.24
N ALA A 48 -6.18 0.10 3.42
CA ALA A 48 -4.77 0.10 3.00
C ALA A 48 -3.96 1.28 3.56
N CYS A 49 -4.15 1.61 4.84
CA CYS A 49 -3.45 2.73 5.49
C CYS A 49 -1.93 2.59 5.39
N SER A 50 -1.41 1.36 5.52
CA SER A 50 0.04 1.10 5.39
C SER A 50 0.54 1.33 3.96
N ALA A 51 -0.25 0.96 2.95
CA ALA A 51 0.09 1.18 1.55
C ALA A 51 0.07 2.67 1.20
N LYS A 52 -0.99 3.38 1.63
CA LYS A 52 -1.11 4.83 1.46
C LYS A 52 0.07 5.57 2.08
N ARG A 53 0.39 5.22 3.33
CA ARG A 53 1.54 5.79 4.05
C ARG A 53 2.86 5.51 3.33
N CYS A 54 3.06 4.31 2.81
CA CYS A 54 4.25 3.98 2.03
C CYS A 54 4.36 4.83 0.76
N LEU A 55 3.25 5.01 0.04
CA LEU A 55 3.20 5.84 -1.16
C LEU A 55 3.50 7.31 -0.85
N GLU A 56 2.98 7.86 0.25
CA GLU A 56 3.32 9.21 0.70
C GLU A 56 4.82 9.37 0.95
N ILE A 57 5.43 8.40 1.63
CA ILE A 57 6.87 8.39 1.92
C ILE A 57 7.68 8.28 0.63
N ALA A 58 7.25 7.40 -0.29
CA ALA A 58 7.88 7.21 -1.58
C ALA A 58 7.84 8.48 -2.42
N ALA A 59 6.67 9.12 -2.54
CA ALA A 59 6.52 10.41 -3.21
C ALA A 59 7.42 11.48 -2.60
N THR A 60 7.43 11.58 -1.27
CA THR A 60 8.21 12.60 -0.56
C THR A 60 9.70 12.48 -0.85
N GLY A 61 10.24 11.26 -0.86
CA GLY A 61 11.66 11.05 -1.11
C GLY A 61 12.04 10.88 -2.58
N GLY A 62 11.07 10.61 -3.47
CA GLY A 62 11.32 10.07 -4.79
C GLY A 62 11.85 8.63 -4.75
N HIS A 63 11.43 7.86 -3.75
CA HIS A 63 11.84 6.46 -3.60
C HIS A 63 11.04 5.59 -4.56
N ARG A 64 11.68 4.57 -5.14
CA ARG A 64 10.94 3.48 -5.78
C ARG A 64 10.27 2.66 -4.69
N CYS A 65 9.00 2.26 -4.84
CA CYS A 65 8.35 1.35 -3.89
C CYS A 65 7.71 0.18 -4.63
N GLN A 66 7.69 -0.99 -3.98
CA GLN A 66 6.90 -2.14 -4.42
C GLN A 66 5.78 -2.44 -3.42
N LEU A 67 4.57 -2.52 -3.95
CA LEU A 67 3.43 -2.98 -3.16
C LEU A 67 3.28 -4.48 -3.38
N VAL A 68 3.31 -5.24 -2.29
CA VAL A 68 3.15 -6.70 -2.32
C VAL A 68 1.83 -7.06 -1.66
N ILE A 69 1.03 -7.83 -2.39
CA ILE A 69 -0.32 -8.16 -2.00
C ILE A 69 -0.30 -9.54 -1.35
N GLY A 70 -0.47 -9.58 -0.03
CA GLY A 70 -0.61 -10.83 0.73
C GLY A 70 -1.83 -11.61 0.26
N THR A 71 -1.64 -12.85 -0.20
CA THR A 71 -2.75 -13.72 -0.60
C THR A 71 -2.82 -14.94 0.31
N ASP A 72 -2.99 -14.74 1.62
CA ASP A 72 -3.07 -15.85 2.58
C ASP A 72 -4.47 -16.50 2.63
N ALA A 73 -5.37 -16.19 1.70
CA ALA A 73 -6.75 -16.68 1.70
C ALA A 73 -7.03 -17.77 0.63
N PRO A 74 -7.71 -18.89 1.00
CA PRO A 74 -7.95 -20.03 0.12
C PRO A 74 -8.89 -19.69 -1.07
N ALA A 75 -8.61 -20.34 -2.20
CA ALA A 75 -9.12 -20.12 -3.56
C ALA A 75 -10.64 -19.92 -3.73
N TYR A 76 -11.12 -18.72 -3.42
CA TYR A 76 -12.15 -17.91 -4.11
C TYR A 76 -12.16 -16.56 -3.37
N SER A 77 -11.03 -15.85 -3.42
CA SER A 77 -10.45 -15.30 -2.18
C SER A 77 -10.20 -13.77 -2.22
N PRO A 78 -10.18 -13.11 -1.04
CA PRO A 78 -9.74 -11.73 -0.80
C PRO A 78 -8.58 -11.21 -1.67
N ALA A 79 -7.73 -12.09 -2.20
CA ALA A 79 -6.69 -11.78 -3.18
C ALA A 79 -7.18 -10.94 -4.39
N THR A 80 -8.39 -11.18 -4.92
CA THR A 80 -8.92 -10.37 -6.05
C THR A 80 -9.34 -8.96 -5.60
N HIS A 81 -9.79 -8.82 -4.35
CA HIS A 81 -10.15 -7.51 -3.79
C HIS A 81 -8.89 -6.69 -3.51
N SER A 82 -7.90 -7.29 -2.86
CA SER A 82 -6.63 -6.63 -2.54
C SER A 82 -5.87 -6.20 -3.80
N ALA A 83 -5.90 -6.99 -4.89
CA ALA A 83 -5.35 -6.62 -6.19
C ALA A 83 -5.98 -5.35 -6.77
N VAL A 84 -7.31 -5.31 -6.85
CA VAL A 84 -8.04 -4.15 -7.40
C VAL A 84 -7.87 -2.91 -6.51
N VAL A 85 -7.84 -3.05 -5.18
CA VAL A 85 -7.57 -1.94 -4.27
C VAL A 85 -6.18 -1.35 -4.50
N VAL A 86 -5.16 -2.21 -4.68
CA VAL A 86 -3.79 -1.76 -4.92
C VAL A 86 -3.66 -1.13 -6.31
N GLU A 87 -4.27 -1.69 -7.35
CA GLU A 87 -4.34 -1.06 -8.67
C GLU A 87 -5.03 0.32 -8.60
N ALA A 88 -6.15 0.42 -7.86
CA ALA A 88 -6.85 1.69 -7.63
C ALA A 88 -5.97 2.71 -6.94
N LEU A 89 -5.24 2.27 -5.92
CA LEU A 89 -4.35 3.11 -5.16
C LEU A 89 -3.18 3.62 -6.01
N VAL A 90 -2.58 2.76 -6.84
CA VAL A 90 -1.48 3.12 -7.74
C VAL A 90 -1.93 4.07 -8.86
N ALA A 91 -3.13 3.87 -9.41
CA ALA A 91 -3.70 4.79 -10.40
C ALA A 91 -3.99 6.16 -9.78
N ALA A 92 -4.66 6.20 -8.62
CA ALA A 92 -4.95 7.45 -7.91
C ALA A 92 -3.66 8.19 -7.52
N PHE A 93 -2.64 7.47 -7.08
CA PHE A 93 -1.33 8.03 -6.75
C PHE A 93 -0.63 8.61 -7.98
N SER A 94 -0.55 7.86 -9.08
CA SER A 94 0.09 8.33 -10.32
C SER A 94 -0.58 9.60 -10.87
N ASN A 95 -1.91 9.69 -10.75
CA ASN A 95 -2.65 10.91 -11.13
C ASN A 95 -2.34 12.09 -10.20
N ALA A 96 -2.20 11.85 -8.91
CA ALA A 96 -1.90 12.90 -7.92
C ALA A 96 -0.45 13.38 -7.99
N PHE A 97 0.48 12.52 -8.39
CA PHE A 97 1.92 12.77 -8.40
C PHE A 97 2.56 12.35 -9.74
N PRO A 98 2.26 13.05 -10.85
CA PRO A 98 2.72 12.64 -12.19
C PRO A 98 4.25 12.65 -12.35
N ASP A 99 4.96 13.46 -11.55
CA ASP A 99 6.42 13.56 -11.57
C ASP A 99 7.12 12.51 -10.70
N VAL A 100 6.36 11.70 -9.93
CA VAL A 100 6.91 10.63 -9.09
C VAL A 100 6.86 9.32 -9.88
N PRO A 101 7.95 8.53 -9.91
CA PRO A 101 7.93 7.25 -10.59
C PRO A 101 6.83 6.35 -10.02
N ALA A 102 6.00 5.80 -10.90
CA ALA A 102 4.89 4.95 -10.51
C ALA A 102 5.38 3.74 -9.68
N PRO A 103 4.67 3.40 -8.59
CA PRO A 103 4.97 2.20 -7.81
C PRO A 103 4.91 0.95 -8.69
N ALA A 104 5.83 0.02 -8.50
CA ALA A 104 5.71 -1.30 -9.10
C ALA A 104 4.77 -2.16 -8.23
N ILE A 105 3.77 -2.79 -8.85
CA ILE A 105 2.91 -3.78 -8.18
C ILE A 105 3.50 -5.16 -8.44
N VAL A 106 3.78 -5.92 -7.40
CA VAL A 106 4.35 -7.28 -7.54
C VAL A 106 3.47 -8.27 -6.77
N ALA A 107 3.04 -9.33 -7.46
CA ALA A 107 2.37 -10.45 -6.82
C ALA A 107 3.37 -11.23 -5.95
N HIS A 108 2.92 -11.79 -4.83
CA HIS A 108 3.75 -12.40 -3.77
C HIS A 108 4.78 -13.47 -4.22
N ALA A 109 4.71 -13.94 -5.48
CA ALA A 109 5.60 -14.95 -6.05
C ALA A 109 6.92 -14.40 -6.66
N ASP A 110 7.09 -13.08 -6.84
CA ASP A 110 8.20 -12.49 -7.62
C ASP A 110 9.17 -11.61 -6.79
N LEU A 111 9.50 -12.04 -5.56
CA LEU A 111 10.28 -11.24 -4.59
C LEU A 111 11.81 -11.16 -4.83
N ASN A 112 12.27 -11.23 -6.08
CA ASN A 112 13.71 -11.29 -6.39
C ASN A 112 14.37 -9.94 -6.76
N GLN A 113 13.70 -8.79 -6.57
CA GLN A 113 14.32 -7.49 -6.90
C GLN A 113 14.17 -6.41 -5.82
N MET A 114 15.29 -5.74 -5.57
CA MET A 114 15.57 -4.59 -4.68
C MET A 114 14.46 -3.53 -4.63
N SER A 115 13.50 -3.73 -3.74
CA SER A 115 12.37 -2.84 -3.59
C SER A 115 11.87 -2.81 -2.16
N TRP A 116 11.32 -1.68 -1.76
CA TRP A 116 10.55 -1.54 -0.53
C TRP A 116 9.33 -2.43 -0.67
N VAL A 117 9.13 -3.38 0.25
CA VAL A 117 8.02 -4.33 0.16
C VAL A 117 7.06 -4.04 1.29
N VAL A 118 5.93 -3.42 0.95
CA VAL A 118 4.82 -3.29 1.89
C VAL A 118 3.84 -4.41 1.61
N ALA A 119 3.83 -5.38 2.52
CA ALA A 119 2.74 -6.33 2.61
C ALA A 119 1.52 -5.57 3.16
N VAL A 120 0.47 -5.41 2.35
CA VAL A 120 -0.80 -4.85 2.80
C VAL A 120 -1.61 -5.99 3.41
N PRO A 121 -1.82 -6.06 4.73
CA PRO A 121 -2.60 -7.14 5.32
C PRO A 121 -4.08 -6.96 5.00
N ASP A 122 -4.82 -8.06 4.82
CA ASP A 122 -6.26 -8.03 4.47
C ASP A 122 -7.10 -7.24 5.50
N CYS A 123 -6.67 -7.18 6.76
CA CYS A 123 -7.34 -6.38 7.78
C CYS A 123 -7.20 -4.87 7.57
N ASP A 124 -6.14 -4.42 6.89
CA ASP A 124 -5.91 -3.01 6.56
C ASP A 124 -6.86 -2.57 5.43
N VAL A 125 -7.18 -3.46 4.49
CA VAL A 125 -8.17 -3.23 3.41
C VAL A 125 -9.60 -3.12 3.93
N ALA A 126 -9.90 -3.75 5.07
CA ALA A 126 -11.23 -3.74 5.69
C ALA A 126 -11.52 -2.48 6.52
N LEU A 127 -10.55 -1.58 6.72
CA LEU A 127 -10.74 -0.34 7.48
C LEU A 127 -11.61 0.66 6.70
N PRO A 128 -12.41 1.49 7.40
CA PRO A 128 -13.08 2.61 6.76
C PRO A 128 -12.05 3.52 6.06
N PRO A 129 -12.45 4.24 5.00
CA PRO A 129 -11.54 5.18 4.36
C PRO A 129 -10.96 6.15 5.40
N PRO A 130 -9.68 6.53 5.27
CA PRO A 130 -9.06 7.46 6.21
C PRO A 130 -9.89 8.75 6.30
N ALA A 131 -10.05 9.28 7.52
CA ALA A 131 -10.80 10.50 7.75
C ALA A 131 -10.13 11.74 7.12
N GLU A 132 -8.82 11.65 6.84
CA GLU A 132 -8.06 12.70 6.19
C GLU A 132 -8.32 12.70 4.66
N PRO A 133 -8.72 13.85 4.08
CA PRO A 133 -8.99 13.95 2.65
C PRO A 133 -7.70 13.90 1.83
N ALA A 134 -7.79 13.41 0.59
CA ALA A 134 -6.64 13.24 -0.32
C ALA A 134 -5.90 14.54 -0.59
N SER A 135 -6.62 15.66 -0.64
CA SER A 135 -6.04 16.98 -0.86
C SER A 135 -5.07 17.40 0.25
N GLU A 136 -5.32 17.00 1.50
CA GLU A 136 -4.42 17.28 2.62
C GLU A 136 -3.15 16.43 2.53
N ILE A 137 -3.30 15.16 2.16
CA ILE A 137 -2.18 14.24 1.92
C ILE A 137 -1.29 14.78 0.79
N VAL A 138 -1.90 15.16 -0.34
CA VAL A 138 -1.20 15.72 -1.51
C VAL A 138 -0.49 17.02 -1.15
N ALA A 139 -1.17 17.94 -0.44
CA ALA A 139 -0.56 19.18 0.03
C ALA A 139 0.64 18.92 0.94
N ARG A 140 0.52 17.96 1.88
CA ARG A 140 1.61 17.57 2.78
C ARG A 140 2.82 16.98 2.04
N VAL A 141 2.58 16.13 1.04
CA VAL A 141 3.65 15.57 0.21
C VAL A 141 4.33 16.65 -0.62
N HIS A 142 3.57 17.54 -1.27
CA HIS A 142 4.16 18.65 -2.03
C HIS A 142 4.95 19.62 -1.16
N ASP A 143 4.44 19.97 0.03
CA ASP A 143 5.15 20.80 1.00
C ASP A 143 6.45 20.12 1.47
N ALA A 144 6.42 18.81 1.72
CA ALA A 144 7.62 18.05 2.06
C ALA A 144 8.63 17.98 0.89
N GLN A 145 8.16 17.80 -0.35
CA GLN A 145 8.97 17.81 -1.57
C GLN A 145 9.56 19.20 -1.85
N ALA A 146 8.82 20.27 -1.65
CA ALA A 146 9.30 21.64 -1.87
C ALA A 146 10.45 21.99 -0.92
N ARG A 147 10.42 21.46 0.30
CA ARG A 147 11.49 21.64 1.28
C ARG A 147 12.74 20.80 1.00
N ARG A 148 12.58 19.65 0.32
CA ARG A 148 13.52 18.51 0.16
C ARG A 148 14.86 18.74 0.89
N PRO A 149 14.86 18.73 2.23
CA PRO A 149 16.03 19.18 2.94
C PRO A 149 17.15 18.16 2.78
N PRO A 150 18.42 18.59 2.89
CA PRO A 150 19.55 17.68 2.92
C PRO A 150 19.33 16.63 4.02
N MET A 151 20.08 15.54 3.96
CA MET A 151 20.01 14.48 4.97
C MET A 151 20.04 15.09 6.38
N ARG A 152 18.94 14.93 7.11
CA ARG A 152 18.82 15.46 8.47
C ARG A 152 19.77 14.71 9.40
N GLN A 153 20.14 15.39 10.47
CA GLN A 153 20.89 14.73 11.54
C GLN A 153 20.04 13.61 12.16
N ILE A 154 20.66 12.44 12.30
CA ILE A 154 20.07 11.31 13.01
C ILE A 154 20.27 11.54 14.51
N HIS A 155 19.17 11.50 15.27
CA HIS A 155 19.23 11.57 16.72
C HIS A 155 20.01 10.37 17.29
N PRO A 156 20.83 10.52 18.36
CA PRO A 156 21.59 9.41 18.94
C PRO A 156 20.76 8.16 19.26
N ASP A 157 19.56 8.33 19.82
CA ASP A 157 18.65 7.20 20.11
C ASP A 157 18.13 6.47 18.86
N ALA A 158 18.00 7.19 17.75
CA ALA A 158 17.62 6.64 16.46
C ALA A 158 18.79 5.87 15.83
N GLN A 159 20.00 6.41 15.95
CA GLN A 159 21.23 5.73 15.54
C GLN A 159 21.44 4.45 16.35
N ALA A 160 21.21 4.49 17.67
CA ALA A 160 21.33 3.31 18.53
C ALA A 160 20.32 2.21 18.15
N LEU A 161 19.07 2.58 17.83
CA LEU A 161 18.07 1.64 17.31
C LEU A 161 18.53 1.01 15.99
N PHE A 162 19.04 1.82 15.07
CA PHE A 162 19.46 1.36 13.76
C PHE A 162 20.64 0.38 13.84
N GLU A 163 21.65 0.69 14.66
CA GLU A 163 22.78 -0.22 14.89
C GLU A 163 22.36 -1.51 15.60
N GLU A 164 21.38 -1.44 16.52
CA GLU A 164 20.82 -2.64 17.13
C GLU A 164 20.04 -3.49 16.12
N ALA A 165 19.26 -2.86 15.25
CA ALA A 165 18.54 -3.54 14.18
C ALA A 165 19.50 -4.28 13.24
N LYS A 166 20.61 -3.64 12.83
CA LYS A 166 21.66 -4.26 12.00
C LYS A 166 22.28 -5.51 12.64
N ARG A 167 22.31 -5.62 13.97
CA ARG A 167 22.81 -6.80 14.68
C ARG A 167 21.77 -7.90 14.85
N ARG A 168 20.51 -7.52 15.07
CA ARG A 168 19.42 -8.47 15.39
C ARG A 168 18.70 -9.02 14.18
N ILE A 169 18.70 -8.27 13.09
CA ILE A 169 17.91 -8.55 11.90
C ILE A 169 18.88 -8.77 10.73
N PRO A 170 18.67 -9.79 9.88
CA PRO A 170 19.47 -9.98 8.67
C PRO A 170 19.14 -8.90 7.63
N LEU A 171 19.70 -7.70 7.81
CA LEU A 171 19.65 -6.63 6.82
C LEU A 171 20.77 -6.83 5.81
N THR A 172 20.43 -6.85 4.52
CA THR A 172 21.45 -6.74 3.47
C THR A 172 22.12 -5.37 3.53
N ALA A 173 23.33 -5.24 2.99
CA ALA A 173 24.03 -3.95 2.93
C ALA A 173 23.18 -2.88 2.22
N ASP A 174 22.48 -3.26 1.15
CA ASP A 174 21.61 -2.36 0.38
C ASP A 174 20.36 -1.95 1.17
N THR A 175 19.72 -2.90 1.87
CA THR A 175 18.60 -2.60 2.77
C THR A 175 19.03 -1.63 3.88
N ALA A 176 20.18 -1.88 4.49
CA ALA A 176 20.74 -0.99 5.51
C ALA A 176 21.02 0.41 4.95
N ALA A 177 21.59 0.52 3.74
CA ALA A 177 21.85 1.79 3.09
C ALA A 177 20.57 2.57 2.72
N ALA A 178 19.47 1.87 2.44
CA ALA A 178 18.21 2.47 2.04
C ALA A 178 17.38 3.01 3.21
N ILE A 179 17.56 2.49 4.44
CA ILE A 179 16.78 2.89 5.63
C ILE A 179 16.90 4.40 5.98
N PRO A 180 18.10 5.00 6.10
CA PRO A 180 18.21 6.41 6.48
C PRO A 180 17.52 7.39 5.51
N PRO A 181 17.63 7.24 4.17
CA PRO A 181 16.86 8.05 3.23
C PRO A 181 15.34 8.04 3.43
N VAL A 182 14.74 6.91 3.80
CA VAL A 182 13.29 6.88 4.09
C VAL A 182 12.94 7.41 5.45
N ALA A 183 13.76 7.14 6.46
CA ALA A 183 13.58 7.79 7.75
C ALA A 183 13.64 9.32 7.61
N ASN A 184 14.48 9.85 6.69
CA ASN A 184 14.50 11.27 6.35
C ASN A 184 13.20 11.75 5.69
N SER A 185 12.59 10.96 4.80
CA SER A 185 11.29 11.27 4.20
C SER A 185 10.15 11.25 5.23
N ILE A 186 10.16 10.29 6.15
CA ILE A 186 9.20 10.20 7.26
C ILE A 186 9.33 11.43 8.16
N ALA A 187 10.56 11.80 8.54
CA ALA A 187 10.84 13.00 9.30
C ALA A 187 10.38 14.27 8.57
N ALA A 188 10.50 14.31 7.23
CA ALA A 188 10.01 15.42 6.42
C ALA A 188 8.49 15.56 6.44
N LEU A 189 7.76 14.46 6.28
CA LEU A 189 6.30 14.43 6.39
C LEU A 189 5.82 14.86 7.78
N ALA A 190 6.59 14.54 8.82
CA ALA A 190 6.30 14.93 10.19
C ALA A 190 6.78 16.36 10.55
N ASN A 191 7.35 17.11 9.60
CA ASN A 191 7.99 18.41 9.84
C ASN A 191 9.04 18.39 10.95
N SER A 192 9.70 17.24 11.14
CA SER A 192 10.74 17.08 12.15
C SER A 192 12.08 17.62 11.62
N PRO A 193 12.83 18.40 12.42
CA PRO A 193 14.16 18.89 12.02
C PRO A 193 15.24 17.79 12.09
N VAL A 194 14.98 16.70 12.82
CA VAL A 194 15.91 15.58 13.03
C VAL A 194 15.22 14.24 12.73
N ILE A 195 16.01 13.22 12.38
CA ILE A 195 15.51 11.85 12.25
C ILE A 195 15.46 11.23 13.65
N ARG A 196 14.24 10.95 14.13
CA ARG A 196 13.98 10.42 15.46
C ARG A 196 13.91 8.90 15.44
N ARG A 197 13.89 8.31 16.63
CA ARG A 197 13.81 6.86 16.82
C ARG A 197 12.57 6.26 16.14
N ILE A 198 11.42 6.95 16.21
CA ILE A 198 10.17 6.49 15.59
C ILE A 198 10.27 6.45 14.06
N ASP A 199 10.99 7.39 13.45
CA ASP A 199 11.13 7.47 11.99
C ASP A 199 11.98 6.30 11.45
N ILE A 200 13.04 5.90 12.17
CA ILE A 200 13.82 4.69 11.89
C ILE A 200 13.00 3.42 12.11
N ALA A 201 12.21 3.36 13.19
CA ALA A 201 11.37 2.20 13.49
C ALA A 201 10.33 1.98 12.38
N GLU A 202 9.66 3.05 11.95
CA GLU A 202 8.69 3.01 10.84
C GLU A 202 9.38 2.62 9.52
N ALA A 203 10.55 3.18 9.22
CA ALA A 203 11.34 2.78 8.04
C ALA A 203 11.68 1.27 8.04
N LEU A 204 12.10 0.73 9.18
CA LEU A 204 12.40 -0.70 9.34
C LEU A 204 11.18 -1.60 9.08
N CYS A 205 9.97 -1.15 9.44
CA CYS A 205 8.74 -1.91 9.20
C CYS A 205 8.44 -2.11 7.70
N TYR A 206 8.91 -1.21 6.81
CA TYR A 206 8.71 -1.33 5.37
C TYR A 206 9.71 -2.25 4.67
N PHE A 207 10.80 -2.61 5.34
CA PHE A 207 11.76 -3.59 4.85
C PHE A 207 11.49 -4.94 5.46
N ARG A 208 10.29 -5.48 5.17
CA ARG A 208 9.94 -6.82 5.59
C ARG A 208 10.85 -7.82 4.87
N HIS A 209 11.39 -8.76 5.65
CA HIS A 209 12.48 -9.63 5.24
C HIS A 209 11.99 -10.60 4.17
N THR A 210 12.57 -10.52 2.98
CA THR A 210 12.61 -11.67 2.09
C THR A 210 13.51 -12.71 2.78
N ARG A 211 12.88 -13.76 3.32
CA ARG A 211 13.60 -15.00 3.64
C ARG A 211 13.82 -15.78 2.36
#